data_AF-A0A9D8V408-F1
#
_entry.id   AF-A0A9D8V408-F1
#
_cell.length_a   1.000
_cell.length_b   1.000
_cell.length_c   1.000
_cell.angle_alpha   90.00
_cell.angle_beta   90.00
_cell.angle_gamma   90.00
#
_symmetry.space_group_name_H-M   'P 1'
#
loop_
_entity.id
_entity.type
_entity.pdbx_description
1 polymer ?
#
loop_
_entity_poly.entity_id
_entity_poly.type
_entity_poly.pdbx_seq_one_letter_code
_entity_poly.pdbx_strand_id
1 'polypeptide(L)'
;MARAGRTDIKEIGDPQSCDYWRYCAIDGFLCSCCGGTASTCPPGSEPSPVTWVGTCENPADGKRYIISYNDCCGKGGCGRCFCNRNEGDKPAYYPPKNNDINWCVGTKTNAYHCSTAVVVGVDES
;
A
#
# COMPACT_ATOMS: atom_id res chain seq x y z
N MET A 1 -17.79 12.05 11.39
CA MET A 1 -16.35 12.20 11.65
C MET A 1 -15.70 12.68 10.36
N ALA A 2 -15.02 13.83 10.43
CA ALA A 2 -14.60 14.60 9.27
C ALA A 2 -13.59 13.84 8.39
N ARG A 3 -13.82 13.82 7.07
CA ARG A 3 -12.77 13.50 6.10
C ARG A 3 -11.74 14.63 6.18
N ALA A 4 -10.59 14.35 6.79
CA ALA A 4 -9.41 15.20 6.65
C ALA A 4 -9.07 15.34 5.16
N GLY A 5 -8.62 16.53 4.78
CA GLY A 5 -8.66 17.05 3.43
C GLY A 5 -8.03 16.14 2.37
N ARG A 6 -8.71 16.03 1.24
CA ARG A 6 -8.07 15.77 -0.05
C ARG A 6 -7.34 17.06 -0.43
N THR A 7 -6.23 17.34 0.25
CA THR A 7 -5.21 18.24 -0.28
C THR A 7 -4.78 17.66 -1.62
N ASP A 8 -4.61 18.50 -2.64
CA ASP A 8 -4.26 18.09 -4.01
C ASP A 8 -2.89 17.37 -4.03
N ILE A 9 -2.88 16.07 -3.74
CA ILE A 9 -1.71 15.21 -3.89
C ILE A 9 -1.42 15.16 -5.39
N LYS A 10 -0.23 15.61 -5.78
CA LYS A 10 0.19 15.55 -7.17
C LYS A 10 0.58 14.13 -7.51
N GLU A 11 -0.29 13.42 -8.24
CA GLU A 11 0.06 12.10 -8.76
C GLU A 11 0.99 12.20 -9.96
N ILE A 12 2.08 11.43 -9.93
CA ILE A 12 3.03 11.28 -11.03
C ILE A 12 3.49 9.82 -11.13
N GLY A 13 3.72 9.36 -12.36
CA GLY A 13 4.15 7.98 -12.64
C GLY A 13 2.99 7.03 -12.92
N ASP A 14 3.33 5.78 -13.20
CA ASP A 14 2.38 4.72 -13.56
C ASP A 14 2.06 3.86 -12.33
N PRO A 15 0.81 3.83 -11.83
CA PRO A 15 0.44 3.00 -10.69
C PRO A 15 0.53 1.48 -10.95
N GLN A 16 0.84 1.03 -12.18
CA GLN A 16 1.13 -0.38 -12.48
C GLN A 16 2.64 -0.69 -12.50
N SER A 17 3.51 0.29 -12.24
CA SER A 17 4.95 0.12 -12.12
C SER A 17 5.41 0.13 -10.65
N CYS A 18 6.37 -0.72 -10.30
CA CYS A 18 7.01 -0.72 -8.97
C CYS A 18 7.74 0.60 -8.65
N ASP A 19 8.10 1.39 -9.67
CA ASP A 19 8.78 2.67 -9.52
C ASP A 19 7.83 3.81 -9.10
N TYR A 20 6.51 3.57 -9.12
CA TYR A 20 5.54 4.54 -8.66
C TYR A 20 5.84 4.98 -7.23
N TRP A 21 5.83 6.29 -7.00
CA TRP A 21 6.39 6.90 -5.80
C TRP A 21 5.76 6.38 -4.50
N ARG A 22 4.47 6.02 -4.53
CA ARG A 22 3.76 5.48 -3.37
C ARG A 22 4.18 4.07 -2.96
N TYR A 23 4.95 3.36 -3.78
CA TYR A 23 5.31 1.95 -3.56
C TYR A 23 6.70 1.76 -2.94
N CYS A 24 7.24 2.80 -2.28
CA CYS A 24 8.59 2.75 -1.73
C CYS A 24 8.83 1.64 -0.69
N ALA A 25 7.79 1.07 -0.09
CA ALA A 25 7.92 -0.02 0.87
C ALA A 25 6.88 -1.13 0.63
N ILE A 26 6.41 -1.29 -0.61
CA ILE A 26 5.42 -2.33 -0.94
C ILE A 26 6.11 -3.70 -1.09
N ASP A 27 5.46 -4.76 -0.59
CA ASP A 27 5.82 -6.14 -0.88
C ASP A 27 4.57 -6.91 -1.35
N GLY A 28 4.69 -7.57 -2.51
CA GLY A 28 3.63 -8.36 -3.12
C GLY A 28 3.10 -7.79 -4.43
N PHE A 29 1.85 -8.07 -4.77
CA PHE A 29 1.24 -7.72 -6.06
C PHE A 29 0.52 -6.38 -6.00
N LEU A 30 0.71 -5.51 -7.00
CA LEU A 30 -0.01 -4.23 -7.07
C LEU A 30 -1.50 -4.42 -7.40
N CYS A 31 -2.40 -3.95 -6.53
CA CYS A 31 -3.85 -4.07 -6.79
C CYS A 31 -4.33 -3.35 -8.06
N SER A 32 -3.60 -2.34 -8.54
CA SER A 32 -3.81 -1.66 -9.83
C SER A 32 -3.70 -2.59 -11.05
N CYS A 33 -3.00 -3.72 -10.93
CA CYS A 33 -2.89 -4.75 -11.96
C CYS A 33 -3.94 -5.88 -11.81
N CYS A 34 -4.74 -5.83 -10.75
CA CYS A 34 -5.62 -6.92 -10.30
C CYS A 34 -7.12 -6.55 -10.40
N GLY A 35 -7.46 -5.45 -11.07
CA GLY A 35 -8.83 -4.93 -11.16
C GLY A 35 -9.22 -3.98 -10.03
N GLY A 36 -8.27 -3.57 -9.20
CA GLY A 36 -8.39 -2.47 -8.24
C GLY A 36 -7.73 -1.19 -8.76
N THR A 37 -7.39 -0.30 -7.85
CA THR A 37 -6.55 0.89 -8.13
C THR A 37 -5.38 0.92 -7.15
N ALA A 38 -4.53 1.95 -7.23
CA ALA A 38 -3.52 2.18 -6.21
C ALA A 38 -4.11 2.33 -4.80
N SER A 39 -5.39 2.66 -4.63
CA SER A 39 -5.99 2.91 -3.31
C SER A 39 -7.33 2.22 -3.08
N THR A 40 -7.72 1.26 -3.91
CA THR A 40 -8.98 0.51 -3.77
C THR A 40 -8.80 -0.94 -4.13
N CYS A 41 -9.34 -1.84 -3.30
CA CYS A 41 -9.28 -3.27 -3.56
C CYS A 41 -10.04 -3.69 -4.82
N PRO A 42 -9.58 -4.74 -5.52
CA PRO A 42 -10.34 -5.37 -6.58
C PRO A 42 -11.71 -5.90 -6.10
N PRO A 43 -12.73 -5.92 -6.97
CA PRO A 43 -14.02 -6.54 -6.65
C PRO A 43 -13.87 -7.97 -6.12
N GLY A 44 -14.63 -8.27 -5.07
CA GLY A 44 -14.64 -9.59 -4.40
C GLY A 44 -13.46 -9.86 -3.47
N SER A 45 -12.54 -8.91 -3.29
CA SER A 45 -11.55 -8.95 -2.19
C SER A 45 -11.96 -8.04 -1.04
N GLU A 46 -11.49 -8.34 0.16
CA GLU A 46 -11.75 -7.61 1.40
C GLU A 46 -10.51 -6.78 1.79
N PRO A 47 -10.63 -5.47 2.01
CA PRO A 47 -9.50 -4.67 2.49
C PRO A 47 -9.14 -5.08 3.93
N SER A 48 -7.86 -5.27 4.20
CA SER A 48 -7.38 -5.54 5.55
C SER A 48 -7.61 -4.34 6.49
N PRO A 49 -8.10 -4.57 7.72
CA PRO A 49 -8.26 -3.50 8.72
C PRO A 49 -6.93 -3.04 9.32
N VAL A 50 -5.84 -3.78 9.10
CA VAL A 50 -4.50 -3.47 9.62
C VAL A 50 -3.46 -3.51 8.49
N THR A 51 -2.30 -2.91 8.73
CA THR A 51 -1.32 -2.63 7.68
C THR A 51 0.05 -2.28 8.27
N TRP A 52 1.09 -2.37 7.45
CA TRP A 52 2.34 -1.63 7.62
C TRP A 52 2.26 -0.28 6.92
N VAL A 53 3.20 0.62 7.23
CA VAL A 53 3.23 1.98 6.67
C VAL A 53 4.57 2.36 6.07
N GLY A 54 4.57 2.94 4.87
CA GLY A 54 5.75 3.55 4.24
C GLY A 54 5.81 5.05 4.50
N THR A 55 6.99 5.63 4.35
CA THR A 55 7.16 7.08 4.27
C THR A 55 7.88 7.40 2.96
N CYS A 56 7.10 7.71 1.93
CA CYS A 56 7.61 7.84 0.57
C CYS A 56 7.70 9.30 0.13
N GLU A 57 8.76 9.65 -0.58
CA GLU A 57 8.91 10.97 -1.19
C GLU A 57 8.14 11.05 -2.50
N ASN A 58 7.36 12.12 -2.68
CA ASN A 58 6.69 12.43 -3.94
C ASN A 58 7.58 13.37 -4.77
N PRO A 59 8.13 12.93 -5.91
CA PRO A 59 9.01 13.77 -6.72
C PRO A 59 8.30 14.97 -7.38
N ALA A 60 6.95 15.00 -7.41
CA ALA A 60 6.20 16.11 -8.00
C ALA A 60 6.13 17.37 -7.12
N ASP A 61 6.34 17.23 -5.81
CA ASP A 61 6.30 18.34 -4.85
C ASP A 61 7.41 18.29 -3.78
N GLY A 62 8.25 17.25 -3.77
CA GLY A 62 9.35 17.07 -2.83
C GLY A 62 8.90 16.77 -1.41
N LYS A 63 7.62 16.49 -1.17
CA LYS A 63 7.10 16.16 0.17
C LYS A 63 7.17 14.67 0.43
N ARG A 64 7.32 14.31 1.70
CA ARG A 64 7.20 12.92 2.17
C ARG A 64 5.77 12.67 2.63
N TYR A 65 5.22 11.53 2.27
CA TYR A 65 3.87 11.12 2.62
C TYR A 65 3.89 9.78 3.34
N ILE A 66 3.01 9.65 4.33
CA ILE A 66 2.73 8.39 5.00
C ILE A 66 1.78 7.59 4.09
N ILE A 67 2.23 6.40 3.70
CA ILE A 67 1.48 5.47 2.86
C ILE A 67 1.06 4.27 3.71
N SER A 68 -0.22 3.94 3.69
CA SER A 68 -0.79 2.73 4.27
C SER A 68 -0.92 1.66 3.18
N TYR A 69 -0.23 0.53 3.35
CA TYR A 69 -0.22 -0.57 2.39
C TYR A 69 -1.24 -1.65 2.73
N ASN A 70 -2.53 -1.31 2.68
CA ASN A 70 -3.56 -2.27 3.04
C ASN A 70 -3.61 -3.40 2.01
N ASP A 71 -3.46 -4.63 2.51
CA ASP A 71 -3.70 -5.83 1.71
C ASP A 71 -5.17 -5.94 1.34
N CYS A 72 -5.41 -6.52 0.18
CA CYS A 72 -6.71 -7.01 -0.25
C CYS A 72 -6.70 -8.54 -0.14
N CYS A 73 -7.71 -9.07 0.54
CA CYS A 73 -7.70 -10.41 1.10
C CYS A 73 -8.91 -11.22 0.62
N GLY A 74 -8.91 -12.53 0.88
CA GLY A 74 -10.06 -13.40 0.56
C GLY A 74 -10.09 -13.97 -0.85
N LYS A 75 -9.03 -13.77 -1.63
CA LYS A 75 -8.83 -14.36 -2.97
C LYS A 75 -7.41 -14.95 -3.05
N GLY A 76 -7.20 -15.91 -3.95
CA GLY A 76 -5.84 -16.41 -4.25
C GLY A 76 -4.94 -15.30 -4.82
N GLY A 77 -3.63 -15.44 -4.67
CA GLY A 77 -2.65 -14.43 -5.09
C GLY A 77 -2.87 -13.95 -6.53
N CYS A 78 -2.79 -12.64 -6.74
CA CYS A 78 -3.09 -12.02 -8.04
C CYS A 78 -2.11 -12.42 -9.16
N GLY A 79 -0.83 -12.61 -8.86
CA GLY A 79 0.16 -13.09 -9.82
C GLY A 79 0.59 -12.06 -10.89
N ARG A 80 0.29 -10.77 -10.70
CA ARG A 80 0.65 -9.69 -11.64
C ARG A 80 1.33 -8.55 -10.90
N CYS A 81 2.29 -7.90 -11.55
CA CYS A 81 3.00 -6.73 -11.01
C CYS A 81 3.53 -7.00 -9.59
N PHE A 82 4.32 -8.06 -9.45
CA PHE A 82 5.02 -8.30 -8.20
C PHE A 82 6.08 -7.21 -8.00
N CYS A 83 6.07 -6.60 -6.83
CA CYS A 83 7.03 -5.59 -6.40
C CYS A 83 7.53 -5.96 -5.01
N ASN A 84 8.81 -5.72 -4.77
CA ASN A 84 9.42 -5.84 -3.45
C ASN A 84 10.37 -4.64 -3.29
N ARG A 85 9.92 -3.65 -2.52
CA ARG A 85 10.64 -2.43 -2.19
C ARG A 85 10.63 -2.26 -0.68
N ASN A 86 11.74 -1.83 -0.12
CA ASN A 86 12.06 -2.01 1.31
C ASN A 86 12.56 -0.70 1.95
N GLU A 87 12.21 0.46 1.38
CA GLU A 87 12.69 1.74 1.88
C GLU A 87 12.10 2.03 3.27
N GLY A 88 12.97 1.97 4.28
CA GLY A 88 12.58 2.15 5.67
C GLY A 88 11.90 0.93 6.30
N ASP A 89 11.91 -0.22 5.62
CA ASP A 89 11.45 -1.50 6.18
C ASP A 89 12.24 -1.89 7.44
N LYS A 90 11.59 -2.61 8.35
CA LYS A 90 12.13 -3.05 9.63
C LYS A 90 11.82 -4.54 9.86
N PRO A 91 12.63 -5.25 10.65
CA PRO A 91 12.33 -6.63 11.01
C PRO A 91 11.04 -6.79 11.81
N ALA A 92 10.57 -8.03 11.93
CA ALA A 92 9.28 -8.37 12.55
C ALA A 92 9.08 -7.91 14.00
N TYR A 93 10.15 -7.55 14.74
CA TYR A 93 10.01 -6.95 16.09
C TYR A 93 9.46 -5.52 16.05
N TYR A 94 9.38 -4.88 14.88
CA TYR A 94 8.75 -3.58 14.66
C TYR A 94 7.69 -3.68 13.56
N PRO A 95 6.54 -4.34 13.82
CA PRO A 95 5.54 -4.65 12.80
C PRO A 95 5.04 -3.46 11.97
N PRO A 96 4.81 -2.25 12.51
CA PRO A 96 4.27 -1.14 11.70
C PRO A 96 5.13 -0.75 10.48
N LYS A 97 6.39 -1.19 10.42
CA LYS A 97 7.30 -0.97 9.30
C LYS A 97 7.83 -2.28 8.69
N ASN A 98 7.18 -3.42 8.92
CA ASN A 98 7.59 -4.71 8.35
C ASN A 98 6.63 -5.13 7.23
N ASN A 99 7.15 -5.26 6.02
CA ASN A 99 6.38 -5.68 4.84
C ASN A 99 6.37 -7.20 4.59
N ASP A 100 7.20 -7.98 5.29
CA ASP A 100 7.23 -9.46 5.19
C ASP A 100 6.03 -10.15 5.88
N ILE A 101 5.27 -9.44 6.69
CA ILE A 101 4.06 -9.96 7.35
C ILE A 101 2.91 -9.99 6.34
N ASN A 102 2.17 -11.11 6.29
CA ASN A 102 0.87 -11.12 5.62
C ASN A 102 -0.13 -10.31 6.45
N TRP A 103 -0.47 -9.10 5.97
CA TRP A 103 -1.31 -8.16 6.69
C TRP A 103 -2.81 -8.43 6.54
N CYS A 104 -3.23 -9.53 5.91
CA CYS A 104 -4.63 -9.97 5.90
C CYS A 104 -5.16 -10.44 7.27
N VAL A 105 -4.36 -10.36 8.34
CA VAL A 105 -4.81 -10.65 9.70
C VAL A 105 -6.00 -9.75 10.09
N GLY A 106 -7.04 -10.35 10.67
CA GLY A 106 -8.26 -9.64 11.04
C GLY A 106 -9.31 -9.52 9.92
N THR A 107 -9.05 -10.06 8.72
CA THR A 107 -10.09 -10.26 7.69
C THR A 107 -10.77 -11.62 7.85
N LYS A 108 -11.81 -11.90 7.05
CA LYS A 108 -12.49 -13.21 7.07
C LYS A 108 -11.56 -14.39 6.79
N THR A 109 -10.54 -14.20 5.96
CA THR A 109 -9.53 -15.21 5.66
C THR A 109 -8.18 -14.55 5.39
N ASN A 110 -7.09 -15.13 5.88
CA ASN A 110 -5.73 -14.60 5.64
C ASN A 110 -5.18 -14.87 4.22
N ALA A 111 -6.04 -15.20 3.25
CA ALA A 111 -5.62 -15.41 1.86
C ALA A 111 -5.26 -14.07 1.22
N TYR A 112 -3.96 -13.87 0.96
CA TYR A 112 -3.42 -12.68 0.31
C TYR A 112 -3.72 -12.63 -1.19
N HIS A 113 -4.22 -11.49 -1.69
CA HIS A 113 -4.46 -11.26 -3.12
C HIS A 113 -3.48 -10.24 -3.74
N CYS A 114 -3.43 -9.03 -3.20
CA CYS A 114 -2.63 -7.90 -3.66
C CYS A 114 -2.55 -6.83 -2.56
N SER A 115 -1.71 -5.81 -2.72
CA SER A 115 -1.58 -4.69 -1.78
C SER A 115 -1.92 -3.35 -2.45
N THR A 116 -2.57 -2.47 -1.69
CA THR A 116 -2.83 -1.07 -2.08
C THR A 116 -1.75 -0.14 -1.52
N ALA A 117 -1.79 1.15 -1.87
CA ALA A 117 -0.95 2.23 -1.36
C ALA A 117 -1.79 3.50 -1.15
N VAL A 118 -2.43 3.56 0.01
CA VAL A 118 -3.33 4.64 0.41
C VAL A 118 -2.52 5.75 1.07
N VAL A 119 -2.57 6.97 0.53
CA VAL A 119 -1.96 8.14 1.19
C VAL A 119 -2.79 8.50 2.41
N VAL A 120 -2.14 8.53 3.57
CA VAL A 120 -2.76 8.90 4.86
C VAL A 120 -2.57 10.38 5.16
N GLY A 121 -1.41 10.95 4.82
CA GLY A 121 -1.07 12.35 5.07
C GLY A 121 0.37 12.67 4.71
N VAL A 122 0.73 13.96 4.85
CA VAL A 122 2.12 14.42 4.76
C VAL A 122 2.85 14.01 6.04
N ASP A 123 4.11 13.59 5.92
CA ASP A 123 5.01 13.40 7.05
C ASP A 123 5.55 14.75 7.51
N GLU A 124 5.27 15.14 8.76
CA GLU A 124 5.71 16.40 9.38
C GLU A 124 6.91 16.20 10.32
N SER A 125 7.53 15.00 10.31
CA SER A 125 8.66 14.64 11.19
C SER A 125 10.03 15.13 10.72
#